data_AF-A0A2X2YWC8-F1
#
_entry.id   AF-A0A2X2YWC8-F1
#
_cell.length_a   1.000
_cell.length_b   1.000
_cell.length_c   1.000
_cell.angle_alpha   90.00
_cell.angle_beta   90.00
_cell.angle_gamma   90.00
#
_symmetry.space_group_name_H-M   'P 1'
#
loop_
_entity.id
_entity.type
_entity.pdbx_description
1 polymer ?
#
loop_
_entity_poly.entity_id
_entity_poly.type
_entity_poly.pdbx_seq_one_letter_code
_entity_poly.pdbx_strand_id
1 'polypeptide(L)'
;MIIMRAIKTYNCMIIKINAPDEAEPFDIYPQAIYGLLDEIECALDKLNRLLKETDENIQSEELSELILQNKILTARELSENLIGFLDNCTLHNCLTSLNILIHYLRYPKEPMVNIVMFAGTTDRSQHVREKICKALQLAIKKAC
;
A
#
# COMPACT_ATOMS: atom_id res chain seq x y z
N MET A 1 -5.54 18.90 19.06
CA MET A 1 -6.14 18.21 17.90
C MET A 1 -6.09 19.12 16.67
N ILE A 2 -4.91 19.34 16.10
CA ILE A 2 -4.67 20.31 14.99
C ILE A 2 -4.60 19.58 13.64
N ILE A 3 -3.97 18.40 13.60
CA ILE A 3 -3.79 17.60 12.38
C ILE A 3 -5.13 17.14 11.78
N MET A 4 -6.04 16.57 12.58
CA MET A 4 -7.36 16.13 12.08
C MET A 4 -8.21 17.28 11.55
N ARG A 5 -8.05 18.49 12.11
CA ARG A 5 -8.73 19.68 11.60
C ARG A 5 -8.14 20.10 10.25
N ALA A 6 -6.82 20.07 10.10
CA ALA A 6 -6.14 20.38 8.84
C ALA A 6 -6.51 19.40 7.72
N ILE A 7 -6.53 18.09 8.00
CA ILE A 7 -6.91 17.07 7.01
C ILE A 7 -8.38 17.25 6.59
N LYS A 8 -9.30 17.45 7.56
CA LYS A 8 -10.70 17.75 7.26
C LYS A 8 -10.83 18.99 6.37
N THR A 9 -10.12 20.07 6.69
CA THR A 9 -10.13 21.31 5.91
C THR A 9 -9.61 21.09 4.49
N TYR A 10 -8.51 20.35 4.31
CA TYR A 10 -7.95 20.02 3.00
C TYR A 10 -8.93 19.19 2.16
N ASN A 11 -9.51 18.13 2.72
CA ASN A 11 -10.47 17.28 2.01
C ASN A 11 -11.72 18.07 1.57
N CYS A 12 -12.25 18.94 2.44
CA CYS A 12 -13.37 19.82 2.09
C CYS A 12 -13.02 20.80 0.95
N MET A 13 -11.79 21.32 0.91
CA MET A 13 -11.35 22.22 -0.17
C MET A 13 -11.25 21.50 -1.52
N ILE A 14 -10.61 20.32 -1.55
CA ILE A 14 -10.44 19.53 -2.78
C ILE A 14 -11.79 19.11 -3.38
N ILE A 15 -12.75 18.69 -2.55
CA ILE A 15 -14.10 18.30 -3.01
C ILE A 15 -14.81 19.50 -3.64
N LYS A 16 -14.77 20.69 -3.01
CA LYS A 16 -15.40 21.91 -3.55
C LYS A 16 -14.80 22.39 -4.86
N ILE A 17 -13.51 22.14 -5.09
CA ILE A 17 -12.85 22.46 -6.36
C ILE A 17 -13.28 21.47 -7.45
N ASN A 18 -13.38 20.18 -7.13
CA ASN A 18 -13.59 19.12 -8.12
C ASN A 18 -15.06 18.81 -8.44
N ALA A 19 -16.00 19.07 -7.51
CA ALA A 19 -17.42 18.75 -7.65
C ALA A 19 -18.30 19.78 -6.92
N PRO A 20 -18.45 21.00 -7.48
CA PRO A 20 -19.12 22.12 -6.81
C PRO A 20 -20.63 21.90 -6.56
N ASP A 21 -21.27 20.99 -7.30
CA ASP A 21 -22.72 20.75 -7.29
C ASP A 21 -23.16 19.52 -6.47
N GLU A 22 -22.22 18.73 -5.94
CA GLU A 22 -22.57 17.61 -5.06
C GLU A 22 -22.88 18.12 -3.64
N ALA A 23 -24.04 17.77 -3.09
CA ALA A 23 -24.40 18.05 -1.70
C ALA A 23 -23.29 17.54 -0.78
N GLU A 24 -22.90 18.34 0.23
CA GLU A 24 -21.85 17.97 1.18
C GLU A 24 -22.03 16.49 1.60
N PRO A 25 -21.03 15.62 1.37
CA PRO A 25 -21.16 14.24 1.78
C PRO A 25 -21.40 14.22 3.29
N PHE A 26 -22.54 13.67 3.71
CA PHE A 26 -22.85 13.46 5.12
C PHE A 26 -21.77 12.59 5.81
N ASP A 27 -21.07 11.78 5.01
CA ASP A 27 -19.90 11.02 5.43
C ASP A 27 -18.62 11.77 5.07
N ILE A 28 -18.19 12.62 6.00
CA ILE A 28 -16.81 13.11 6.02
C ILE A 28 -15.95 11.87 6.23
N TYR A 29 -15.08 11.54 5.27
CA TYR A 29 -13.97 10.60 5.44
C TYR A 29 -12.69 11.41 5.75
N PRO A 30 -12.52 11.95 6.98
CA PRO A 30 -11.43 12.87 7.30
C PRO A 30 -10.05 12.19 7.32
N GLN A 31 -9.95 10.91 6.96
CA GLN A 31 -8.73 10.11 7.01
C GLN A 31 -8.24 9.66 5.62
N ALA A 32 -9.09 9.78 4.59
CA ALA A 32 -8.75 9.36 3.25
C ALA A 32 -8.29 10.55 2.42
N ILE A 33 -7.03 10.51 1.98
CA ILE A 33 -6.44 11.49 1.08
C ILE A 33 -6.26 10.78 -0.26
N TYR A 34 -6.81 11.33 -1.34
CA TYR A 34 -6.61 10.78 -2.67
C TYR A 34 -5.11 10.75 -3.03
N GLY A 35 -4.65 9.64 -3.60
CA GLY A 35 -3.26 9.39 -3.96
C GLY A 35 -2.37 8.96 -2.78
N LEU A 36 -2.91 8.87 -1.56
CA LEU A 36 -2.11 8.56 -0.36
C LEU A 36 -1.49 7.16 -0.42
N LEU A 37 -2.18 6.21 -1.06
CA LEU A 37 -1.75 4.83 -1.16
C LEU A 37 -1.07 4.51 -2.51
N ASP A 38 -0.84 5.50 -3.38
CA ASP A 38 -0.34 5.28 -4.75
C ASP A 38 1.03 4.61 -4.78
N GLU A 39 1.96 5.02 -3.91
CA GLU A 39 3.28 4.40 -3.84
C GLU A 39 3.18 2.93 -3.41
N ILE A 40 2.26 2.61 -2.50
CA ILE A 40 2.00 1.24 -2.04
C ILE A 40 1.35 0.43 -3.16
N GLU A 41 0.31 0.97 -3.82
CA GLU A 41 -0.37 0.31 -4.94
C GLU A 41 0.59 0.02 -6.09
N CYS A 42 1.50 0.95 -6.41
CA CYS A 42 2.52 0.77 -7.44
C CYS A 42 3.53 -0.33 -7.07
N ALA A 43 4.04 -0.32 -5.83
CA ALA A 43 4.95 -1.35 -5.36
C ALA A 43 4.29 -2.74 -5.35
N LEU A 44 3.02 -2.81 -4.95
CA LEU A 44 2.25 -4.07 -4.97
C LEU A 44 1.94 -4.55 -6.38
N ASP A 45 1.72 -3.66 -7.36
CA ASP A 45 1.57 -4.04 -8.76
C ASP A 45 2.83 -4.75 -9.29
N LYS A 46 4.02 -4.21 -8.99
CA LYS A 46 5.30 -4.83 -9.37
C LYS A 46 5.46 -6.22 -8.76
N LEU A 47 5.14 -6.38 -7.48
CA LEU A 47 5.18 -7.67 -6.79
C LEU A 47 4.14 -8.65 -7.34
N ASN A 48 2.93 -8.18 -7.67
CA ASN A 48 1.89 -9.00 -8.26
C ASN A 48 2.29 -9.53 -9.65
N ARG A 49 2.94 -8.69 -10.47
CA ARG A 49 3.48 -9.11 -11.77
C ARG A 49 4.57 -10.16 -11.60
N LEU A 50 5.52 -9.93 -10.69
CA LEU A 50 6.55 -10.92 -10.36
C LEU A 50 5.92 -12.26 -9.97
N LEU A 51 4.94 -12.27 -9.07
CA LEU A 51 4.29 -13.49 -8.63
C LEU A 51 3.58 -14.25 -9.76
N LYS A 52 3.00 -13.54 -10.74
CA LYS A 52 2.36 -14.14 -11.91
C LYS A 52 3.35 -14.78 -12.87
N GLU A 53 4.59 -14.32 -12.87
CA GLU A 53 5.68 -14.80 -13.73
C GLU A 53 6.47 -15.94 -13.07
N THR A 54 6.32 -16.14 -11.76
CA THR A 54 6.99 -17.20 -10.98
C THR A 54 6.11 -18.42 -10.69
N ASP A 55 6.73 -19.54 -10.33
CA ASP A 55 6.03 -20.74 -9.84
C ASP A 55 5.23 -20.43 -8.56
N GLU A 56 3.99 -20.94 -8.44
CA GLU A 56 3.16 -20.73 -7.24
C GLU A 56 3.83 -21.22 -5.95
N ASN A 57 4.73 -22.21 -6.04
CA ASN A 57 5.49 -22.82 -4.94
C ASN A 57 6.83 -22.14 -4.67
N ILE A 58 7.13 -21.02 -5.33
CA ILE A 58 8.36 -20.26 -5.08
C ILE A 58 8.52 -19.96 -3.58
N GLN A 59 9.72 -20.18 -3.06
CA GLN A 59 10.06 -19.95 -1.66
C GLN A 59 10.39 -18.48 -1.40
N SER A 60 10.30 -18.04 -0.15
CA SER A 60 10.53 -16.63 0.21
C SER A 60 11.98 -16.19 -0.05
N GLU A 61 12.92 -17.11 0.11
CA GLU A 61 14.34 -16.94 -0.14
C GLU A 61 14.61 -16.67 -1.63
N GLU A 62 14.08 -17.51 -2.51
CA GLU A 62 14.20 -17.36 -3.95
C GLU A 62 13.48 -16.08 -4.44
N LEU A 63 12.29 -15.81 -3.92
CA LEU A 63 11.57 -14.57 -4.20
C LEU A 63 12.37 -13.33 -3.78
N SER A 64 13.07 -13.37 -2.64
CA SER A 64 13.93 -12.27 -2.20
C SER A 64 15.09 -12.00 -3.17
N GLU A 65 15.64 -13.06 -3.77
CA GLU A 65 16.74 -12.96 -4.72
C GLU A 65 16.26 -12.37 -6.04
N LEU A 66 15.09 -12.80 -6.52
CA LEU A 66 14.47 -12.22 -7.71
C LEU A 66 14.15 -10.73 -7.53
N ILE A 67 13.62 -10.33 -6.37
CA ILE A 67 13.34 -8.91 -6.08
C ILE A 67 14.59 -8.06 -6.24
N LEU A 68 15.73 -8.53 -5.70
CA LEU A 68 17.00 -7.82 -5.74
C LEU A 68 17.67 -7.86 -7.11
N GLN A 69 17.80 -9.04 -7.72
CA GLN A 69 18.49 -9.26 -8.99
C GLN A 69 17.80 -8.51 -10.14
N ASN A 70 16.46 -8.58 -10.18
CA ASN A 70 15.67 -7.94 -11.23
C ASN A 70 15.32 -6.49 -10.90
N LYS A 71 15.76 -5.96 -9.74
CA LYS A 71 15.46 -4.60 -9.26
C LYS A 71 13.96 -4.30 -9.31
N ILE A 72 13.16 -5.26 -8.87
CA ILE A 72 11.69 -5.17 -8.91
C ILE A 72 11.22 -3.99 -8.07
N LEU A 73 11.84 -3.77 -6.91
CA LEU A 73 11.60 -2.61 -6.06
C LEU A 73 12.81 -1.68 -6.08
N THR A 74 12.55 -0.38 -6.05
CA THR A 74 13.59 0.63 -5.81
C THR A 74 14.09 0.54 -4.36
N ALA A 75 15.27 1.11 -4.08
CA ALA A 75 15.79 1.19 -2.71
C ALA A 75 14.79 1.87 -1.76
N ARG A 76 14.17 2.96 -2.20
CA ARG A 76 13.12 3.67 -1.47
C ARG A 76 11.92 2.77 -1.16
N GLU A 77 11.39 2.05 -2.15
CA GLU A 77 10.26 1.14 -1.96
C GLU A 77 10.58 -0.03 -1.02
N LEU A 78 11.85 -0.43 -0.96
CA LEU A 78 12.29 -1.54 -0.12
C LEU A 78 12.48 -1.14 1.35
N SER A 79 13.00 0.06 1.62
CA SER A 79 13.48 0.43 2.97
C SER A 79 12.89 1.70 3.58
N GLU A 80 12.29 2.60 2.81
CA GLU A 80 11.79 3.88 3.33
C GLU A 80 10.28 3.86 3.62
N ASN A 81 9.78 4.94 4.24
CA ASN A 81 8.35 5.15 4.42
C ASN A 81 7.69 5.53 3.08
N LEU A 82 6.67 4.77 2.68
CA LEU A 82 5.89 5.01 1.46
C LEU A 82 4.79 6.06 1.65
N ILE A 83 4.42 6.35 2.90
CA ILE A 83 3.59 7.49 3.27
C ILE A 83 4.47 8.48 4.02
N GLY A 84 4.85 9.57 3.35
CA GLY A 84 5.92 10.46 3.81
C GLY A 84 5.70 11.14 5.17
N PHE A 85 4.48 11.22 5.67
CA PHE A 85 4.17 11.80 6.99
C PHE A 85 3.91 10.75 8.09
N LEU A 86 4.02 9.46 7.78
CA LEU A 86 3.82 8.36 8.73
C LEU A 86 5.14 7.60 8.94
N ASP A 87 5.62 7.60 10.18
CA ASP A 87 6.77 6.79 10.57
C ASP A 87 6.44 5.29 10.50
N ASN A 88 7.46 4.48 10.21
CA ASN A 88 7.36 3.02 10.08
C ASN A 88 6.36 2.55 9.01
N CYS A 89 6.06 3.39 8.02
CA CYS A 89 5.17 3.10 6.91
C CYS A 89 5.93 2.48 5.72
N THR A 90 6.79 1.49 5.99
CA THR A 90 7.50 0.73 4.95
C THR A 90 6.54 -0.21 4.23
N LEU A 91 6.90 -0.65 3.01
CA LEU A 91 6.09 -1.61 2.26
C LEU A 91 5.78 -2.88 3.07
N HIS A 92 6.80 -3.40 3.76
CA HIS A 92 6.65 -4.56 4.65
C HIS A 92 5.59 -4.31 5.73
N ASN A 93 5.68 -3.20 6.46
CA ASN A 93 4.74 -2.90 7.53
C ASN A 93 3.34 -2.65 6.98
N CYS A 94 3.23 -1.98 5.83
CA CYS A 94 1.96 -1.79 5.14
C CYS A 94 1.29 -3.12 4.79
N LEU A 95 2.03 -4.08 4.25
CA LEU A 95 1.51 -5.42 3.94
C LEU A 95 0.98 -6.16 5.17
N THR A 96 1.65 -6.06 6.33
CA THR A 96 1.19 -6.73 7.56
C THR A 96 -0.14 -6.20 8.08
N SER A 97 -0.47 -4.94 7.78
CA SER A 97 -1.66 -4.24 8.28
C SER A 97 -2.59 -3.78 7.15
N LEU A 98 -2.42 -4.32 5.92
CA LEU A 98 -3.03 -3.76 4.71
C LEU A 98 -4.55 -3.81 4.74
N ASN A 99 -5.11 -4.88 5.32
CA ASN A 99 -6.54 -5.06 5.53
C ASN A 99 -7.14 -3.98 6.45
N ILE A 100 -6.35 -3.38 7.35
CA ILE A 100 -6.78 -2.30 8.22
C ILE A 100 -6.56 -0.96 7.52
N LEU A 101 -5.36 -0.74 6.95
CA LEU A 101 -4.96 0.51 6.31
C LEU A 101 -5.92 0.92 5.20
N ILE A 102 -6.35 -0.01 4.35
CA ILE A 102 -7.27 0.28 3.24
C ILE A 102 -8.62 0.84 3.73
N HIS A 103 -9.12 0.43 4.89
CA HIS A 103 -10.41 0.88 5.40
C HIS A 103 -10.39 2.33 5.88
N TYR A 104 -9.24 2.80 6.37
CA TYR A 104 -9.10 4.14 6.95
C TYR A 104 -8.53 5.15 5.96
N LEU A 105 -7.65 4.71 5.06
CA LEU A 105 -6.85 5.62 4.22
C LEU A 105 -7.33 5.71 2.78
N ARG A 106 -8.10 4.75 2.28
CA ARG A 106 -8.55 4.74 0.88
C ARG A 106 -9.61 5.81 0.64
N TYR A 107 -9.41 6.64 -0.38
CA TYR A 107 -10.43 7.59 -0.82
C TYR A 107 -11.59 6.88 -1.53
N PRO A 108 -12.85 7.25 -1.28
CA PRO A 108 -13.99 6.65 -1.99
C PRO A 108 -13.80 6.68 -3.51
N LYS A 109 -14.08 5.56 -4.19
CA LYS A 109 -13.95 5.38 -5.65
C LYS A 109 -12.51 5.35 -6.20
N GLU A 110 -11.48 5.41 -5.35
CA GLU A 110 -10.10 5.28 -5.79
C GLU A 110 -9.79 3.83 -6.23
N PRO A 111 -9.24 3.59 -7.43
CA PRO A 111 -8.93 2.25 -7.92
C PRO A 111 -7.68 1.71 -7.23
N MET A 112 -7.86 0.72 -6.36
CA MET A 112 -6.80 0.13 -5.53
C MET A 112 -6.78 -1.39 -5.72
N VAL A 113 -6.56 -1.85 -6.96
CA VAL A 113 -6.79 -3.24 -7.35
C VAL A 113 -5.82 -4.19 -6.65
N ASN A 114 -4.53 -3.84 -6.63
CA ASN A 114 -3.50 -4.67 -6.01
C ASN A 114 -3.65 -4.62 -4.48
N ILE A 115 -3.87 -3.45 -3.89
CA ILE A 115 -4.14 -3.33 -2.46
C ILE A 115 -5.37 -4.15 -2.06
N VAL A 116 -6.49 -4.09 -2.79
CA VAL A 116 -7.69 -4.91 -2.50
C VAL A 116 -7.38 -6.40 -2.59
N MET A 117 -6.63 -6.83 -3.62
CA MET A 117 -6.23 -8.22 -3.80
C MET A 117 -5.39 -8.73 -2.61
N PHE A 118 -4.37 -7.96 -2.22
CA PHE A 118 -3.52 -8.31 -1.09
C PHE A 118 -4.22 -8.15 0.26
N ALA A 119 -5.14 -7.21 0.42
CA ALA A 119 -5.92 -7.01 1.65
C ALA A 119 -6.97 -8.12 1.91
N GLY A 120 -7.19 -9.01 0.95
CA GLY A 120 -8.12 -10.13 1.08
C GLY A 120 -7.89 -10.96 2.36
N THR A 121 -8.97 -11.37 3.00
CA THR A 121 -8.94 -12.11 4.28
C THR A 121 -8.92 -13.62 4.11
N THR A 122 -8.94 -14.13 2.88
CA THR A 122 -8.87 -15.58 2.59
C THR A 122 -7.49 -16.15 2.94
N ASP A 123 -7.43 -17.44 3.25
CA ASP A 123 -6.17 -18.15 3.56
C ASP A 123 -5.13 -17.99 2.45
N ARG A 124 -5.58 -17.98 1.18
CA ARG A 124 -4.71 -17.75 0.02
C ARG A 124 -4.09 -16.36 0.06
N SER A 125 -4.89 -15.31 0.26
CA SER A 125 -4.41 -13.94 0.33
C SER A 125 -3.47 -13.74 1.52
N GLN A 126 -3.79 -14.33 2.68
CA GLN A 126 -2.92 -14.30 3.86
C GLN A 126 -1.58 -14.97 3.59
N HIS A 127 -1.59 -16.20 3.05
CA HIS A 127 -0.37 -16.95 2.75
C HIS A 127 0.53 -16.22 1.75
N VAL A 128 -0.05 -15.62 0.71
CA VAL A 128 0.69 -14.82 -0.27
C VAL A 128 1.32 -13.58 0.41
N ARG A 129 0.57 -12.86 1.24
CA ARG A 129 1.13 -11.72 2.00
C ARG A 129 2.28 -12.14 2.90
N GLU A 130 2.14 -13.23 3.63
CA GLU A 130 3.20 -13.74 4.52
C GLU A 130 4.48 -14.11 3.76
N LYS A 131 4.32 -14.77 2.60
CA LYS A 131 5.42 -15.10 1.70
C LYS A 131 6.16 -13.84 1.23
N ILE A 132 5.43 -12.83 0.78
CA ILE A 132 6.01 -11.54 0.37
C ILE A 132 6.70 -10.86 1.55
N CYS A 133 6.06 -10.78 2.72
CA CYS A 133 6.66 -10.14 3.90
C CYS A 133 7.99 -10.79 4.27
N LYS A 134 8.08 -12.12 4.28
CA LYS A 134 9.34 -12.85 4.51
C LYS A 134 10.38 -12.52 3.44
N ALA A 135 9.99 -12.52 2.16
CA ALA A 135 10.89 -12.19 1.06
C ALA A 135 11.43 -10.75 1.17
N LEU A 136 10.58 -9.77 1.53
CA LEU A 136 10.98 -8.38 1.76
C LEU A 136 11.95 -8.26 2.94
N GLN A 137 11.70 -8.95 4.05
CA GLN A 137 12.64 -8.96 5.19
C GLN A 137 14.01 -9.51 4.80
N LEU A 138 14.07 -10.58 4.01
CA LEU A 138 15.31 -11.15 3.51
C LEU A 138 16.01 -10.19 2.54
N ALA A 139 15.26 -9.56 1.64
CA ALA A 139 15.79 -8.60 0.67
C ALA A 139 16.40 -7.37 1.37
N ILE A 140 15.72 -6.81 2.37
CA ILE A 140 16.23 -5.70 3.20
C ILE A 140 17.52 -6.10 3.90
N LYS A 141 17.57 -7.29 4.53
CA LYS A 141 18.79 -7.79 5.21
C LYS A 141 19.99 -7.99 4.29
N LYS A 142 19.74 -8.33 3.02
CA LYS A 142 20.78 -8.54 2.00
C LYS A 142 21.23 -7.23 1.33
N ALA A 143 20.41 -6.18 1.39
CA ALA A 143 20.69 -4.88 0.77
C ALA A 143 21.49 -3.92 1.67
N CYS A 144 21.48 -4.16 2.99
CA CYS A 144 22.32 -3.48 3.99
C CYS A 144 23.67 -4.20 4.14
#